data_AF-F3UZJ6-F1
#
_entry.id   AF-F3UZJ6-F1
#
_cell.length_a   1.000
_cell.length_b   1.000
_cell.length_c   1.000
_cell.angle_alpha   90.00
_cell.angle_beta   90.00
_cell.angle_gamma   90.00
#
_symmetry.space_group_name_H-M   'P 1'
#
loop_
_entity.id
_entity.type
_entity.pdbx_description
1 polymer ?
#
loop_
_entity_poly.entity_id
_entity_poly.type
_entity_poly.pdbx_seq_one_letter_code
_entity_poly.pdbx_strand_id
1 'polypeptide(L)'
;MKKFILFAVCLFSLMTLSACMFVPLFRRSGNTSSSSSSSYSRKQSSSSKKEYFDDDYDYSSSSSSSAIEDDPYTLFNDFGQSLDALTDMQDIDKWEEFKSINLIYFEEESDRVATKKDEVRAKLGQPTSELSSGGDLWKSDNYTILIAYDENSVVMNKLITFTSSKQVESLSGISKGMSAQDVVKKLGKPRGLDVTGMFTRFVWADEDDKDYYVYFKGNKVYDIKEPN
;
A
#
# COMPACT_ATOMS: atom_id res chain seq x y z
N MET A 1 15.40 26.18 -29.94
CA MET A 1 16.35 25.11 -30.31
C MET A 1 16.68 24.30 -29.06
N LYS A 2 16.75 22.98 -29.26
CA LYS A 2 16.75 21.85 -28.30
C LYS A 2 17.62 22.01 -27.05
N LYS A 3 17.09 21.59 -25.90
CA LYS A 3 17.84 20.91 -24.80
C LYS A 3 16.95 19.85 -24.14
N PHE A 4 16.83 18.69 -24.79
CA PHE A 4 16.65 17.40 -24.11
C PHE A 4 18.04 16.95 -23.63
N ILE A 5 18.15 16.34 -22.43
CA ILE A 5 19.32 15.75 -21.72
C ILE A 5 19.17 16.23 -20.25
N LEU A 6 18.93 15.47 -19.18
CA LEU A 6 19.14 14.07 -18.78
C LEU A 6 18.22 13.80 -17.56
N PHE A 7 17.39 12.76 -17.55
CA PHE A 7 16.70 12.29 -16.32
C PHE A 7 16.64 10.76 -16.24
N ALA A 8 17.72 10.11 -16.65
CA ALA A 8 17.82 8.64 -16.72
C ALA A 8 18.90 8.04 -15.79
N VAL A 9 19.50 8.81 -14.87
CA VAL A 9 20.70 8.35 -14.12
C VAL A 9 20.51 8.21 -12.60
N CYS A 10 19.42 8.67 -12.00
CA CYS A 10 19.27 8.57 -10.53
C CYS A 10 18.79 7.21 -9.98
N LEU A 11 18.59 6.18 -10.83
CA LEU A 11 18.12 4.85 -10.38
C LEU A 11 19.24 3.84 -10.08
N PHE A 12 20.53 4.22 -10.13
CA PHE A 12 21.65 3.27 -10.01
C PHE A 12 22.27 3.13 -8.61
N SER A 13 21.75 3.77 -7.56
CA SER A 13 22.42 3.82 -6.24
C SER A 13 21.85 2.90 -5.14
N LEU A 14 21.31 1.72 -5.47
CA LEU A 14 20.86 0.73 -4.47
C LEU A 14 21.37 -0.70 -4.74
N MET A 15 22.62 -0.83 -5.14
CA MET A 15 23.31 -2.13 -5.24
C MET A 15 24.65 -2.08 -4.50
N THR A 16 24.61 -2.31 -3.18
CA THR A 16 25.65 -2.96 -2.35
C THR A 16 24.98 -3.26 -0.99
N LEU A 17 24.58 -4.48 -0.68
CA LEU A 17 25.42 -5.55 -0.13
C LEU A 17 24.76 -6.91 -0.37
N SER A 18 25.50 -7.80 -1.01
CA SER A 18 25.19 -9.22 -1.11
C SER A 18 25.54 -9.96 0.18
N ALA A 19 24.76 -11.01 0.45
CA ALA A 19 25.15 -12.24 1.15
C ALA A 19 25.43 -12.14 2.66
N CYS A 20 24.56 -12.75 3.47
CA CYS A 20 24.93 -13.83 4.39
C CYS A 20 23.67 -14.50 4.99
N MET A 21 23.55 -15.80 4.69
CA MET A 21 22.87 -16.86 5.47
C MET A 21 21.33 -16.94 5.47
N PHE A 22 20.80 -17.68 4.49
CA PHE A 22 19.62 -18.53 4.70
C PHE A 22 20.09 -19.85 5.34
N VAL A 23 19.65 -20.14 6.57
CA VAL A 23 19.77 -21.49 7.17
C VAL A 23 18.36 -22.09 7.20
N PRO A 24 18.10 -23.19 6.46
CA PRO A 24 16.83 -23.88 6.55
C PRO A 24 16.80 -24.75 7.81
N LEU A 25 16.06 -24.34 8.83
CA LEU A 25 15.79 -25.18 10.01
C LEU A 25 14.53 -26.01 9.79
N PHE A 26 14.66 -27.11 9.04
CA PHE A 26 13.80 -28.28 9.20
C PHE A 26 14.64 -29.56 9.24
N ARG A 27 14.82 -30.12 10.45
CA ARG A 27 14.82 -31.56 10.82
C ARG A 27 15.21 -31.67 12.31
N ARG A 28 14.26 -31.98 13.20
CA ARG A 28 13.69 -33.31 13.57
C ARG A 28 14.55 -34.07 14.58
N SER A 29 13.94 -34.43 15.73
CA SER A 29 14.17 -35.63 16.57
C SER A 29 13.98 -35.26 18.06
N GLY A 30 13.26 -35.98 18.93
CA GLY A 30 12.68 -37.32 18.87
C GLY A 30 11.43 -37.38 19.78
N ASN A 31 10.42 -38.18 19.45
CA ASN A 31 10.27 -39.62 19.71
C ASN A 31 9.38 -39.89 20.95
N THR A 32 8.65 -41.00 20.85
CA THR A 32 7.75 -41.71 21.80
C THR A 32 6.29 -41.25 21.79
N SER A 33 5.35 -41.87 21.05
CA SER A 33 4.81 -43.25 21.05
C SER A 33 3.54 -43.41 21.91
N SER A 34 2.58 -44.11 21.29
CA SER A 34 1.47 -44.93 21.83
C SER A 34 0.14 -44.30 22.30
N SER A 35 -0.91 -44.86 21.67
CA SER A 35 -2.19 -45.36 22.21
C SER A 35 -3.32 -44.41 22.65
N SER A 36 -4.39 -44.47 21.84
CA SER A 36 -5.82 -44.63 22.20
C SER A 36 -6.19 -44.82 23.69
N SER A 37 -7.17 -44.04 24.19
CA SER A 37 -8.42 -44.52 24.82
C SER A 37 -9.25 -43.43 25.55
N SER A 38 -10.56 -43.48 25.30
CA SER A 38 -11.73 -43.23 26.19
C SER A 38 -11.81 -42.09 27.22
N SER A 39 -12.83 -41.25 27.02
CA SER A 39 -13.93 -40.88 27.94
C SER A 39 -13.66 -40.66 29.45
N TYR A 40 -13.90 -39.44 29.93
CA TYR A 40 -14.76 -39.20 31.11
C TYR A 40 -15.15 -37.72 31.27
N SER A 41 -16.44 -37.50 31.58
CA SER A 41 -17.04 -36.23 31.98
C SER A 41 -16.92 -36.01 33.50
N ARG A 42 -16.66 -34.77 33.95
CA ARG A 42 -17.25 -34.13 35.16
C ARG A 42 -16.64 -32.73 35.37
N LYS A 43 -17.47 -31.68 35.28
CA LYS A 43 -18.14 -30.95 36.39
C LYS A 43 -17.21 -30.10 37.29
N GLN A 44 -17.42 -28.79 37.14
CA GLN A 44 -17.68 -27.77 38.16
C GLN A 44 -16.66 -27.47 39.27
N SER A 45 -16.29 -26.17 39.24
CA SER A 45 -16.35 -25.16 40.31
C SER A 45 -15.22 -25.03 41.35
N SER A 46 -14.78 -23.76 41.41
CA SER A 46 -14.49 -22.91 42.58
C SER A 46 -13.05 -22.78 43.10
N SER A 47 -12.57 -21.52 43.02
CA SER A 47 -11.86 -20.68 44.02
C SER A 47 -10.66 -21.28 44.79
N SER A 48 -9.54 -20.61 45.09
CA SER A 48 -9.14 -19.19 45.09
C SER A 48 -7.69 -19.09 45.63
N LYS A 49 -7.03 -17.92 45.42
CA LYS A 49 -5.84 -17.34 46.13
C LYS A 49 -4.47 -17.97 45.80
N LYS A 50 -3.36 -17.24 45.55
CA LYS A 50 -2.85 -15.90 45.95
C LYS A 50 -1.76 -15.45 44.94
N GLU A 51 -1.79 -14.20 44.46
CA GLU A 51 -0.86 -13.07 44.73
C GLU A 51 0.63 -13.28 44.38
N TYR A 52 1.16 -12.45 43.47
CA TYR A 52 2.41 -11.66 43.65
C TYR A 52 2.38 -10.41 42.73
N PHE A 53 2.89 -9.30 43.29
CA PHE A 53 3.17 -7.96 42.72
C PHE A 53 4.12 -8.05 41.50
N ASP A 54 4.21 -7.11 40.54
CA ASP A 54 4.52 -5.67 40.68
C ASP A 54 4.40 -4.94 39.31
N ASP A 55 4.40 -3.60 39.38
CA ASP A 55 4.76 -2.56 38.38
C ASP A 55 3.82 -2.17 37.20
N ASP A 56 3.23 -0.99 37.39
CA ASP A 56 3.08 0.17 36.49
C ASP A 56 2.65 -0.03 35.02
N TYR A 57 1.46 0.50 34.67
CA TYR A 57 1.29 1.67 33.79
C TYR A 57 -0.19 2.14 33.86
N ASP A 58 -0.44 3.18 34.65
CA ASP A 58 -1.71 3.90 34.66
C ASP A 58 -1.96 4.57 33.30
N TYR A 59 -2.79 3.96 32.44
CA TYR A 59 -3.36 4.63 31.27
C TYR A 59 -4.51 5.53 31.71
N SER A 60 -4.17 6.68 32.29
CA SER A 60 -5.11 7.80 32.39
C SER A 60 -5.09 8.57 31.07
N SER A 61 -6.09 8.34 30.22
CA SER A 61 -6.48 9.30 29.18
C SER A 61 -7.98 9.26 28.94
N SER A 62 -8.68 9.99 29.81
CA SER A 62 -9.96 10.59 29.46
C SER A 62 -9.68 11.85 28.64
N SER A 63 -9.86 11.77 27.32
CA SER A 63 -10.16 12.94 26.49
C SER A 63 -10.91 12.48 25.24
N SER A 64 -12.14 12.95 25.16
CA SER A 64 -13.09 12.74 24.07
C SER A 64 -12.51 13.21 22.73
N SER A 65 -12.38 12.27 21.80
CA SER A 65 -12.41 12.54 20.37
C SER A 65 -13.02 11.31 19.73
N SER A 66 -14.03 11.49 18.88
CA SER A 66 -14.81 10.44 18.23
C SER A 66 -13.90 9.33 17.71
N ALA A 67 -13.85 8.23 18.46
CA ALA A 67 -13.22 7.00 18.02
C ALA A 67 -14.02 6.55 16.80
N ILE A 68 -13.44 6.75 15.61
CA ILE A 68 -13.73 5.89 14.49
C ILE A 68 -13.44 4.50 15.05
N GLU A 69 -14.48 3.69 15.21
CA GLU A 69 -14.29 2.27 15.50
C GLU A 69 -13.55 1.70 14.29
N ASP A 70 -12.22 1.74 14.38
CA ASP A 70 -11.28 1.16 13.43
C ASP A 70 -11.48 -0.35 13.53
N ASP A 71 -12.48 -0.88 12.82
CA ASP A 71 -12.40 -2.27 12.42
C ASP A 71 -11.17 -2.40 11.52
N PRO A 72 -10.10 -3.06 12.00
CA PRO A 72 -8.85 -3.09 11.27
C PRO A 72 -9.03 -3.79 9.92
N TYR A 73 -10.05 -4.64 9.74
CA TYR A 73 -10.20 -5.46 8.54
C TYR A 73 -10.94 -4.78 7.39
N THR A 74 -11.89 -3.87 7.66
CA THR A 74 -12.60 -3.12 6.60
C THR A 74 -11.74 -2.03 5.94
N LEU A 75 -10.68 -1.55 6.60
CA LEU A 75 -9.77 -0.52 6.10
C LEU A 75 -8.77 -1.01 5.03
N PHE A 76 -8.55 -2.33 4.92
CA PHE A 76 -7.55 -2.91 4.00
C PHE A 76 -8.13 -3.40 2.67
N ASN A 77 -9.46 -3.44 2.52
CA ASN A 77 -10.07 -4.15 1.39
C ASN A 77 -10.30 -3.29 0.14
N ASP A 78 -9.99 -1.98 0.19
CA ASP A 78 -10.28 -1.10 -0.94
C ASP A 78 -9.31 0.08 -1.10
N PHE A 79 -8.02 -0.22 -1.25
CA PHE A 79 -6.99 0.81 -1.53
C PHE A 79 -7.29 1.62 -2.81
N GLY A 80 -8.17 1.13 -3.69
CA GLY A 80 -8.60 1.84 -4.89
C GLY A 80 -9.57 3.00 -4.66
N GLN A 81 -10.26 3.12 -3.51
CA GLN A 81 -11.32 4.14 -3.35
C GLN A 81 -10.81 5.58 -3.47
N SER A 82 -9.61 5.85 -2.97
CA SER A 82 -9.01 7.19 -3.10
C SER A 82 -8.78 7.59 -4.56
N LEU A 83 -8.64 6.62 -5.48
CA LEU A 83 -8.51 6.89 -6.91
C LEU A 83 -9.76 7.56 -7.49
N ASP A 84 -10.94 7.36 -6.89
CA ASP A 84 -12.16 8.03 -7.37
C ASP A 84 -12.08 9.55 -7.25
N ALA A 85 -11.19 10.09 -6.39
CA ALA A 85 -10.91 11.52 -6.30
C ALA A 85 -10.30 12.12 -7.59
N LEU A 86 -9.82 11.27 -8.51
CA LEU A 86 -9.16 11.66 -9.74
C LEU A 86 -10.00 11.32 -10.99
N THR A 87 -11.24 10.85 -10.83
CA THR A 87 -12.11 10.43 -11.96
C THR A 87 -12.44 11.56 -12.94
N ASP A 88 -12.44 12.81 -12.48
CA ASP A 88 -12.63 13.97 -13.34
C ASP A 88 -11.37 14.36 -14.15
N MET A 89 -10.24 13.65 -13.96
CA MET A 89 -9.01 13.87 -14.74
C MET A 89 -9.09 13.16 -16.08
N GLN A 90 -9.58 13.88 -17.09
CA GLN A 90 -9.74 13.42 -18.48
C GLN A 90 -8.43 13.04 -19.20
N ASP A 91 -7.27 13.18 -18.55
CA ASP A 91 -5.95 13.05 -19.19
C ASP A 91 -5.43 11.61 -19.27
N ILE A 92 -6.17 10.63 -18.75
CA ILE A 92 -5.76 9.22 -18.65
C ILE A 92 -6.78 8.35 -19.37
N ASP A 93 -6.49 8.02 -20.63
CA ASP A 93 -7.33 7.16 -21.46
C ASP A 93 -7.49 5.73 -20.92
N LYS A 94 -6.58 5.27 -20.04
CA LYS A 94 -6.60 3.95 -19.39
C LYS A 94 -7.01 3.98 -17.92
N TRP A 95 -7.70 5.02 -17.48
CA TRP A 95 -7.97 5.23 -16.05
C TRP A 95 -8.83 4.14 -15.44
N GLU A 96 -9.93 3.79 -16.11
CA GLU A 96 -10.86 2.76 -15.60
C GLU A 96 -10.19 1.38 -15.60
N GLU A 97 -9.40 1.07 -16.62
CA GLU A 97 -8.60 -0.15 -16.69
C GLU A 97 -7.58 -0.19 -15.56
N PHE A 98 -6.85 0.91 -15.32
CA PHE A 98 -5.89 1.03 -14.22
C PHE A 98 -6.56 0.85 -12.85
N LYS A 99 -7.72 1.48 -12.62
CA LYS A 99 -8.50 1.31 -11.38
C LYS A 99 -8.91 -0.16 -11.18
N SER A 100 -9.33 -0.83 -12.25
CA SER A 100 -9.81 -2.22 -12.21
C SER A 100 -8.74 -3.28 -11.89
N ILE A 101 -7.45 -2.91 -11.87
CA ILE A 101 -6.36 -3.81 -11.46
C ILE A 101 -6.41 -3.98 -9.95
N ASN A 102 -6.65 -5.21 -9.49
CA ASN A 102 -6.78 -5.56 -8.10
C ASN A 102 -5.44 -6.01 -7.51
N LEU A 103 -5.18 -5.55 -6.29
CA LEU A 103 -4.05 -5.96 -5.46
C LEU A 103 -4.62 -6.57 -4.19
N ILE A 104 -4.11 -7.71 -3.78
CA ILE A 104 -4.54 -8.40 -2.56
C ILE A 104 -3.30 -8.68 -1.74
N TYR A 105 -3.32 -8.22 -0.49
CA TYR A 105 -2.23 -8.43 0.45
C TYR A 105 -2.58 -9.48 1.52
N PHE A 106 -3.86 -9.66 1.80
CA PHE A 106 -4.37 -10.70 2.70
C PHE A 106 -5.43 -11.51 1.96
N GLU A 107 -5.14 -12.80 1.72
CA GLU A 107 -6.04 -13.72 0.99
C GLU A 107 -7.27 -14.15 1.82
N GLU A 108 -7.27 -13.92 3.14
CA GLU A 108 -8.16 -14.66 4.06
C GLU A 108 -9.64 -14.25 4.02
N GLU A 109 -10.03 -13.08 3.48
CA GLU A 109 -11.44 -12.63 3.50
C GLU A 109 -11.95 -11.93 2.23
N SER A 110 -11.22 -12.05 1.12
CA SER A 110 -11.57 -11.36 -0.12
C SER A 110 -12.05 -12.33 -1.18
N ASP A 111 -13.33 -12.25 -1.57
CA ASP A 111 -13.86 -12.89 -2.81
C ASP A 111 -13.15 -12.37 -4.08
N ARG A 112 -12.33 -11.32 -3.97
CA ARG A 112 -11.56 -10.77 -5.08
C ARG A 112 -10.33 -11.64 -5.33
N VAL A 113 -9.95 -11.74 -6.60
CA VAL A 113 -8.72 -12.39 -7.04
C VAL A 113 -7.73 -11.30 -7.46
N ALA A 114 -6.48 -11.43 -7.01
CA ALA A 114 -5.42 -10.50 -7.39
C ALA A 114 -5.17 -10.61 -8.90
N THR A 115 -5.04 -9.46 -9.56
CA THR A 115 -4.86 -9.45 -11.01
C THR A 115 -3.49 -10.02 -11.37
N LYS A 116 -3.43 -10.86 -12.40
CA LYS A 116 -2.18 -11.41 -12.93
C LYS A 116 -1.64 -10.60 -14.11
N LYS A 117 -0.35 -10.75 -14.41
CA LYS A 117 0.35 -10.07 -15.50
C LYS A 117 -0.39 -10.14 -16.84
N ASP A 118 -0.87 -11.32 -17.23
CA ASP A 118 -1.59 -11.49 -18.50
C ASP A 118 -2.92 -10.73 -18.53
N GLU A 119 -3.64 -10.69 -17.41
CA GLU A 119 -4.88 -9.92 -17.26
C GLU A 119 -4.61 -8.41 -17.31
N VAL A 120 -3.51 -7.95 -16.70
CA VAL A 120 -3.07 -6.55 -16.82
C VAL A 120 -2.81 -6.20 -18.27
N ARG A 121 -2.09 -7.05 -19.02
CA ARG A 121 -1.81 -6.83 -20.44
C ARG A 121 -3.06 -6.91 -21.32
N ALA A 122 -4.05 -7.72 -20.94
CA ALA A 122 -5.35 -7.74 -21.61
C ALA A 122 -6.13 -6.43 -21.40
N LYS A 123 -6.02 -5.81 -20.22
CA LYS A 123 -6.67 -4.54 -19.88
C LYS A 123 -5.94 -3.33 -20.46
N LEU A 124 -4.62 -3.22 -20.24
CA LEU A 124 -3.82 -2.04 -20.60
C LEU A 124 -3.16 -2.15 -22.00
N GLY A 125 -3.25 -3.30 -22.66
CA GLY A 125 -2.52 -3.60 -23.88
C GLY A 125 -1.05 -3.98 -23.62
N GLN A 126 -0.28 -4.16 -24.69
CA GLN A 126 1.15 -4.50 -24.58
C GLN A 126 1.94 -3.34 -23.95
N PRO A 127 2.87 -3.63 -23.02
CA PRO A 127 3.71 -2.60 -22.41
C PRO A 127 4.68 -2.00 -23.42
N THR A 128 5.04 -0.74 -23.21
CA THR A 128 6.11 -0.07 -23.94
C THR A 128 7.47 -0.68 -23.64
N SER A 129 7.66 -1.14 -22.40
CA SER A 129 8.90 -1.84 -21.99
C SER A 129 8.64 -2.75 -20.79
N GLU A 130 9.38 -3.85 -20.74
CA GLU A 130 9.46 -4.72 -19.55
C GLU A 130 10.70 -4.36 -18.73
N LEU A 131 10.53 -4.28 -17.41
CA LEU A 131 11.60 -4.02 -16.47
C LEU A 131 12.24 -5.34 -16.05
N SER A 132 13.57 -5.39 -16.06
CA SER A 132 14.33 -6.57 -15.63
C SER A 132 14.06 -6.97 -14.17
N SER A 133 13.56 -6.04 -13.36
CA SER A 133 13.18 -6.25 -11.96
C SER A 133 11.79 -6.89 -11.77
N GLY A 134 11.08 -7.26 -12.84
CA GLY A 134 9.75 -7.89 -12.73
C GLY A 134 8.60 -6.88 -12.75
N GLY A 135 8.53 -6.06 -13.81
CA GLY A 135 7.44 -5.10 -13.99
C GLY A 135 7.22 -4.72 -15.43
N ASP A 136 6.06 -4.14 -15.72
CA ASP A 136 5.68 -3.66 -17.04
C ASP A 136 5.43 -2.15 -16.98
N LEU A 137 5.83 -1.45 -18.05
CA LEU A 137 5.73 0.00 -18.17
C LEU A 137 4.94 0.38 -19.42
N TRP A 138 3.95 1.26 -19.27
CA TRP A 138 3.21 1.88 -20.37
C TRP A 138 3.49 3.38 -20.35
N LYS A 139 4.06 3.91 -21.43
CA LYS A 139 4.31 5.34 -21.59
C LYS A 139 3.25 5.94 -22.51
N SER A 140 2.69 7.05 -22.08
CA SER A 140 1.87 7.98 -22.87
C SER A 140 2.54 9.36 -22.85
N ASP A 141 2.02 10.29 -23.63
CA ASP A 141 2.51 11.69 -23.64
C ASP A 141 2.20 12.42 -22.32
N ASN A 142 1.12 12.01 -21.65
CA ASN A 142 0.58 12.68 -20.46
C ASN A 142 0.87 11.97 -19.14
N TYR A 143 1.19 10.68 -19.20
CA TYR A 143 1.40 9.86 -18.02
C TYR A 143 2.25 8.62 -18.31
N THR A 144 2.74 7.99 -17.25
CA THR A 144 3.39 6.67 -17.30
C THR A 144 2.77 5.78 -16.24
N ILE A 145 2.34 4.58 -16.64
CA ILE A 145 1.88 3.53 -15.72
C ILE A 145 3.01 2.51 -15.55
N LEU A 146 3.28 2.15 -14.30
CA LEU A 146 4.15 1.04 -13.93
C LEU A 146 3.35 0.04 -13.10
N ILE A 147 3.39 -1.23 -13.50
CA ILE A 147 2.83 -2.33 -12.72
C ILE A 147 3.98 -3.27 -12.37
N ALA A 148 4.16 -3.57 -11.09
CA ALA A 148 5.16 -4.52 -10.63
C ALA A 148 4.50 -5.81 -10.16
N TYR A 149 5.18 -6.91 -10.41
CA TYR A 149 4.68 -8.27 -10.17
C TYR A 149 5.60 -9.02 -9.21
N ASP A 150 5.03 -10.00 -8.50
CA ASP A 150 5.83 -11.00 -7.78
C ASP A 150 6.37 -12.08 -8.73
N GLU A 151 7.06 -13.07 -8.17
CA GLU A 151 7.58 -14.23 -8.90
C GLU A 151 6.49 -15.09 -9.56
N ASN A 152 5.25 -15.02 -9.06
CA ASN A 152 4.09 -15.74 -9.57
C ASN A 152 3.28 -14.91 -10.58
N SER A 153 3.82 -13.76 -11.03
CA SER A 153 3.18 -12.83 -11.95
C SER A 153 1.89 -12.20 -11.41
N VAL A 154 1.74 -12.10 -10.10
CA VAL A 154 0.64 -11.41 -9.40
C VAL A 154 1.02 -9.95 -9.16
N VAL A 155 0.07 -9.03 -9.33
CA VAL A 155 0.32 -7.60 -9.11
C VAL A 155 0.61 -7.29 -7.64
N MET A 156 1.77 -6.69 -7.37
CA MET A 156 2.22 -6.29 -6.03
C MET A 156 1.98 -4.79 -5.75
N ASN A 157 2.17 -3.97 -6.77
CA ASN A 157 1.94 -2.53 -6.70
C ASN A 157 1.67 -1.96 -8.09
N LYS A 158 0.90 -0.88 -8.13
CA LYS A 158 0.66 -0.09 -9.35
C LYS A 158 0.95 1.37 -9.09
N LEU A 159 1.61 2.01 -10.03
CA LEU A 159 2.03 3.41 -9.98
C LEU A 159 1.55 4.10 -11.25
N ILE A 160 1.12 5.35 -11.12
CA ILE A 160 0.99 6.27 -12.25
C ILE A 160 1.69 7.58 -11.93
N THR A 161 2.46 8.08 -12.88
CA THR A 161 3.13 9.39 -12.81
C THR A 161 2.64 10.24 -13.96
N PHE A 162 2.29 11.50 -13.67
CA PHE A 162 1.83 12.48 -14.65
C PHE A 162 3.01 13.30 -15.16
N THR A 163 2.99 13.66 -16.44
CA THR A 163 4.03 14.52 -17.02
C THR A 163 3.85 15.99 -16.64
N SER A 164 2.66 16.37 -16.17
CA SER A 164 2.37 17.70 -15.64
C SER A 164 1.55 17.62 -14.35
N SER A 165 1.94 18.45 -13.38
CA SER A 165 1.22 18.67 -12.13
C SER A 165 1.48 20.08 -11.62
N LYS A 166 0.54 20.61 -10.84
CA LYS A 166 0.75 21.88 -10.16
C LYS A 166 1.73 21.67 -8.99
N GLN A 167 2.66 22.60 -8.81
CA GLN A 167 3.53 22.62 -7.63
C GLN A 167 2.74 23.09 -6.40
N VAL A 168 3.15 22.60 -5.22
CA VAL A 168 2.57 22.96 -3.92
C VAL A 168 3.64 23.55 -3.02
N GLU A 169 3.27 24.53 -2.19
CA GLU A 169 4.20 25.12 -1.22
C GLU A 169 4.21 24.37 0.13
N SER A 170 3.09 23.73 0.50
CA SER A 170 2.94 22.96 1.74
C SER A 170 1.71 22.05 1.68
N LEU A 171 1.57 21.15 2.66
CA LEU A 171 0.34 20.38 2.91
C LEU A 171 -0.53 21.05 3.97
N SER A 172 -0.40 22.37 4.15
CA SER A 172 -1.18 23.14 5.11
C SER A 172 -2.69 22.94 4.89
N GLY A 173 -3.39 22.60 5.97
CA GLY A 173 -4.82 22.34 5.95
C GLY A 173 -5.21 20.96 5.42
N ILE A 174 -4.26 20.05 5.18
CA ILE A 174 -4.51 18.61 5.05
C ILE A 174 -4.37 17.98 6.44
N SER A 175 -5.29 17.08 6.78
CA SER A 175 -5.32 16.42 8.10
C SER A 175 -5.82 14.98 7.98
N LYS A 176 -5.49 14.16 8.99
CA LYS A 176 -6.02 12.80 9.10
C LYS A 176 -7.56 12.81 9.08
N GLY A 177 -8.17 11.82 8.44
CA GLY A 177 -9.62 11.69 8.25
C GLY A 177 -10.21 12.50 7.10
N MET A 178 -9.42 13.38 6.45
CA MET A 178 -9.86 14.08 5.24
C MET A 178 -10.09 13.08 4.09
N SER A 179 -11.06 13.36 3.21
CA SER A 179 -11.32 12.52 2.03
C SER A 179 -10.27 12.78 0.93
N ALA A 180 -9.99 11.79 0.08
CA ALA A 180 -9.10 12.02 -1.06
C ALA A 180 -9.63 13.11 -2.00
N GLN A 181 -10.95 13.20 -2.16
CA GLN A 181 -11.58 14.25 -2.96
C GLN A 181 -11.30 15.66 -2.40
N ASP A 182 -11.37 15.84 -1.08
CA ASP A 182 -11.09 17.14 -0.46
C ASP A 182 -9.61 17.51 -0.52
N VAL A 183 -8.72 16.52 -0.41
CA VAL A 183 -7.27 16.72 -0.62
C VAL A 183 -7.00 17.21 -2.04
N VAL A 184 -7.55 16.53 -3.05
CA VAL A 184 -7.37 16.90 -4.46
C VAL A 184 -8.02 18.25 -4.78
N LYS A 185 -9.18 18.59 -4.19
CA LYS A 185 -9.77 19.93 -4.31
C LYS A 185 -8.86 21.03 -3.78
N LYS A 186 -8.11 20.77 -2.69
CA LYS A 186 -7.20 21.75 -2.08
C LYS A 186 -5.87 21.87 -2.81
N LEU A 187 -5.24 20.74 -3.11
CA LEU A 187 -3.87 20.69 -3.66
C LEU A 187 -3.84 20.64 -5.19
N GLY A 188 -4.97 20.32 -5.83
CA GLY A 188 -5.04 20.03 -7.24
C GLY A 188 -4.52 18.64 -7.58
N LYS A 189 -4.30 18.40 -8.88
CA LYS A 189 -3.81 17.12 -9.41
C LYS A 189 -2.43 16.77 -8.85
N PRO A 190 -2.24 15.56 -8.27
CA PRO A 190 -0.92 15.11 -7.83
C PRO A 190 0.03 14.92 -9.02
N ARG A 191 1.34 14.94 -8.76
CA ARG A 191 2.40 14.51 -9.70
C ARG A 191 2.34 13.02 -10.01
N GLY A 192 1.86 12.23 -9.07
CA GLY A 192 1.67 10.80 -9.25
C GLY A 192 1.03 10.15 -8.04
N LEU A 193 0.79 8.86 -8.16
CA LEU A 193 0.29 8.04 -7.07
C LEU A 193 0.76 6.60 -7.22
N ASP A 194 0.86 5.92 -6.09
CA ASP A 194 1.05 4.47 -6.03
C ASP A 194 0.02 3.82 -5.10
N VAL A 195 -0.40 2.63 -5.51
CA VAL A 195 -1.28 1.75 -4.75
C VAL A 195 -0.48 0.50 -4.42
N THR A 196 -0.42 0.19 -3.14
CA THR A 196 0.23 -1.01 -2.59
C THR A 196 -0.82 -1.89 -1.93
N GLY A 197 -0.40 -3.06 -1.46
CA GLY A 197 -1.20 -3.91 -0.59
C GLY A 197 -1.52 -3.33 0.80
N MET A 198 -1.02 -2.13 1.14
CA MET A 198 -1.15 -1.55 2.48
C MET A 198 -1.76 -0.14 2.51
N PHE A 199 -1.58 0.63 1.43
CA PHE A 199 -2.04 2.01 1.32
C PHE A 199 -2.05 2.48 -0.13
N THR A 200 -2.74 3.59 -0.35
CA THR A 200 -2.57 4.44 -1.53
C THR A 200 -1.87 5.73 -1.14
N ARG A 201 -0.90 6.17 -1.92
CA ARG A 201 -0.15 7.40 -1.68
C ARG A 201 -0.26 8.31 -2.88
N PHE A 202 -0.63 9.57 -2.63
CA PHE A 202 -0.58 10.64 -3.63
C PHE A 202 0.66 11.50 -3.38
N VAL A 203 1.30 11.93 -4.47
CA VAL A 203 2.56 12.68 -4.44
C VAL A 203 2.38 14.02 -5.12
N TRP A 204 2.77 15.10 -4.45
CA TRP A 204 2.96 16.43 -5.05
C TRP A 204 4.43 16.82 -4.92
N ALA A 205 4.86 17.84 -5.66
CA ALA A 205 6.20 18.38 -5.56
C ALA A 205 6.14 19.91 -5.39
N ASP A 206 7.12 20.49 -4.71
CA ASP A 206 7.32 21.95 -4.68
C ASP A 206 8.11 22.45 -5.90
N GLU A 207 8.47 23.74 -5.86
CA GLU A 207 9.30 24.40 -6.87
C GLU A 207 10.72 23.83 -6.97
N ASP A 208 11.22 23.22 -5.88
CA ASP A 208 12.54 22.59 -5.77
C ASP A 208 12.52 21.08 -6.09
N ASP A 209 11.42 20.57 -6.66
CA ASP A 209 11.19 19.15 -6.94
C ASP A 209 11.23 18.23 -5.70
N LYS A 210 11.00 18.77 -4.49
CA LYS A 210 10.87 17.95 -3.28
C LYS A 210 9.46 17.40 -3.14
N ASP A 211 9.38 16.11 -2.84
CA ASP A 211 8.11 15.40 -2.77
C ASP A 211 7.36 15.57 -1.44
N TYR A 212 6.07 15.84 -1.55
CA TYR A 212 5.08 15.86 -0.50
C TYR A 212 4.16 14.65 -0.66
N TYR A 213 3.95 13.89 0.42
CA TYR A 213 3.21 12.65 0.38
C TYR A 213 1.97 12.72 1.27
N VAL A 214 0.82 12.33 0.70
CA VAL A 214 -0.42 12.11 1.45
C VAL A 214 -0.80 10.65 1.30
N TYR A 215 -0.97 9.96 2.44
CA TYR A 215 -1.24 8.53 2.46
C TYR A 215 -2.69 8.24 2.88
N PHE A 216 -3.30 7.30 2.18
CA PHE A 216 -4.71 6.92 2.29
C PHE A 216 -4.87 5.45 2.64
N LYS A 217 -5.81 5.16 3.55
CA LYS A 217 -6.44 3.85 3.72
C LYS A 217 -7.89 4.00 3.31
N GLY A 218 -8.34 3.21 2.34
CA GLY A 218 -9.58 3.49 1.61
C GLY A 218 -9.58 4.91 1.03
N ASN A 219 -10.61 5.68 1.36
CA ASN A 219 -10.77 7.09 0.94
C ASN A 219 -10.35 8.11 2.02
N LYS A 220 -9.62 7.71 3.07
CA LYS A 220 -9.31 8.59 4.21
C LYS A 220 -7.81 8.77 4.39
N VAL A 221 -7.39 10.03 4.57
CA VAL A 221 -6.00 10.36 4.94
C VAL A 221 -5.68 9.70 6.28
N TYR A 222 -4.64 8.87 6.33
CA TYR A 222 -4.14 8.30 7.58
C TYR A 222 -2.79 8.90 8.00
N ASP A 223 -2.00 9.37 7.04
CA ASP A 223 -0.69 9.98 7.31
C ASP A 223 -0.27 10.98 6.24
N ILE A 224 0.65 11.87 6.61
CA ILE A 224 1.13 12.99 5.81
C ILE A 224 2.63 13.14 6.03
N LYS A 225 3.40 13.33 4.96
CA LYS A 225 4.85 13.55 5.05
C LYS A 225 5.28 14.70 4.14
N GLU A 226 5.87 15.72 4.75
CA GLU A 226 6.49 16.84 4.04
C GLU A 226 8.00 16.56 3.83
N PRO A 227 8.64 17.24 2.88
CA PRO A 227 10.09 17.23 2.75
C PRO A 227 10.75 17.75 4.03
N ASN A 228 11.86 17.13 4.41
CA ASN A 228 12.73 17.64 5.47
C ASN A 228 13.54 18.86 5.01
#